data_AF-A0A2I1H768-F1
#
_entry.id   AF-A0A2I1H768-F1
#
_cell.length_a   1.000
_cell.length_b   1.000
_cell.length_c   1.000
_cell.angle_alpha   90.00
_cell.angle_beta   90.00
_cell.angle_gamma   90.00
#
_symmetry.space_group_name_H-M   'P 1'
#
loop_
_entity.id
_entity.type
_entity.pdbx_description
1 polymer ?
#
loop_
_entity_poly.entity_id
_entity_poly.type
_entity_poly.pdbx_seq_one_letter_code
_entity_poly.pdbx_strand_id
1 'polypeptide(L)' 'MSLSLETSVSLEHSGPRETYGKCSLCKRQRIATMWCEKCDIMNLKECFPNWTSGNSKIDEFIRFTQLNAKE' A
#
# COMPACT_ATOMS: atom_id res chain seq x y z
N MET A 1 29.62 -2.93 -12.75
CA MET A 1 29.07 -4.29 -12.93
C MET A 1 28.20 -4.57 -11.72
N SER A 2 26.92 -4.83 -11.96
CA SER A 2 25.86 -5.23 -11.02
C SER A 2 26.29 -6.47 -10.19
N LEU A 3 25.76 -6.82 -9.01
CA LEU A 3 24.35 -6.95 -8.60
C LEU A 3 24.17 -7.00 -7.05
N SER A 4 23.01 -6.48 -6.63
CA SER A 4 22.07 -6.93 -5.57
C SER A 4 22.51 -7.10 -4.12
N LEU A 5 21.87 -6.31 -3.24
CA LEU A 5 21.37 -6.82 -1.95
C LEU A 5 19.83 -6.76 -1.97
N GLU A 6 19.23 -7.90 -2.30
CA GLU A 6 17.87 -8.18 -1.86
C GLU A 6 17.94 -8.49 -0.36
N THR A 7 17.23 -7.72 0.46
CA THR A 7 16.89 -8.17 1.81
C THR A 7 15.39 -8.39 1.84
N SER A 8 15.01 -9.61 1.47
CA SER A 8 13.72 -10.20 1.74
C SER A 8 13.44 -10.14 3.24
N VAL A 9 12.53 -9.25 3.66
CA VAL A 9 11.94 -9.30 5.00
C VAL A 9 11.04 -10.53 5.06
N SER A 10 11.56 -11.60 5.67
CA SER A 10 10.80 -12.79 6.04
C SER A 10 10.06 -12.52 7.35
N LEU A 11 8.80 -12.09 7.27
CA LEU A 11 7.89 -12.11 8.40
C LEU A 11 7.39 -13.56 8.59
N GLU A 12 7.97 -14.27 9.55
CA GLU A 12 7.45 -15.56 9.98
C GLU A 12 6.16 -15.36 10.77
N HIS A 13 5.02 -15.42 10.08
CA HIS A 13 3.71 -15.52 10.71
C HIS A 13 3.39 -16.99 11.02
N SER A 14 3.57 -17.37 12.28
CA SER A 14 3.18 -18.65 12.88
C SER A 14 1.67 -18.72 13.14
N GLY A 15 0.89 -18.69 12.06
CA GLY A 15 -0.54 -18.95 12.07
C GLY A 15 -1.01 -19.44 10.69
N PRO A 16 -2.18 -20.09 10.55
CA PRO A 16 -2.76 -20.34 9.24
C PRO A 16 -2.83 -19.00 8.52
N ARG A 17 -2.24 -18.89 7.32
CA ARG A 17 -2.41 -17.71 6.46
C ARG A 17 -3.89 -17.57 6.15
N GLU A 18 -4.62 -16.84 6.99
CA GLU A 18 -5.98 -16.42 6.66
C GLU A 18 -5.85 -15.57 5.41
N THR A 19 -6.17 -16.16 4.27
CA THR A 19 -6.17 -15.43 3.01
C THR A 19 -7.28 -14.39 3.14
N TYR A 20 -6.95 -13.10 3.13
CA TYR A 20 -7.90 -11.98 3.19
C TYR A 20 -8.88 -11.90 1.99
N GLY A 21 -8.95 -12.95 1.19
CA GLY A 21 -9.76 -13.04 -0.02
C GLY A 21 -9.21 -12.21 -1.18
N LYS A 22 -9.85 -12.35 -2.33
CA LYS A 22 -9.55 -11.56 -3.52
C LYS A 22 -10.32 -10.24 -3.49
N CYS A 23 -9.68 -9.17 -3.91
CA CYS A 23 -10.31 -7.88 -4.11
C CYS A 23 -11.46 -7.99 -5.12
N SER A 24 -12.63 -7.46 -4.75
CA SER A 24 -13.81 -7.47 -5.62
C SER A 24 -13.60 -6.67 -6.91
N LEU A 25 -12.77 -5.62 -6.88
CA LEU A 25 -12.50 -4.74 -8.02
C LEU A 25 -11.47 -5.33 -8.99
N CYS A 26 -10.25 -5.62 -8.52
CA CYS A 26 -9.15 -6.04 -9.41
C CYS A 26 -8.81 -7.54 -9.36
N LYS A 27 -9.52 -8.33 -8.54
CA LYS A 27 -9.35 -9.79 -8.36
C LYS A 27 -7.99 -10.25 -7.83
N ARG A 28 -7.10 -9.33 -7.42
CA ARG A 28 -5.83 -9.64 -6.74
C ARG A 28 -6.05 -9.99 -5.27
N GLN A 29 -5.11 -10.71 -4.67
CA GLN A 29 -5.13 -11.02 -3.24
C GLN A 29 -5.12 -9.71 -2.43
N ARG A 30 -6.01 -9.59 -1.45
CA ARG A 30 -5.95 -8.51 -0.47
C ARG A 30 -4.83 -8.77 0.52
N ILE A 31 -4.24 -7.69 1.02
CA ILE A 31 -3.23 -7.77 2.08
C ILE A 31 -3.86 -7.54 3.46
N ALA A 32 -5.10 -7.07 3.56
CA ALA A 32 -5.88 -7.16 4.80
C ALA A 32 -7.36 -7.32 4.45
N THR A 33 -8.21 -7.68 5.42
CA THR A 33 -9.65 -7.99 5.20
C THR A 33 -10.36 -7.01 4.25
N MET A 34 -10.06 -5.72 4.38
CA MET A 34 -10.64 -4.64 3.58
C MET A 34 -9.62 -3.80 2.79
N TRP A 35 -8.37 -4.27 2.67
CA TRP A 35 -7.29 -3.51 2.04
C TRP A 35 -6.72 -4.24 0.82
N CYS A 36 -6.91 -3.63 -0.34
CA CYS A 36 -6.28 -4.02 -1.60
C CYS A 36 -5.31 -2.91 -2.01
N GLU A 37 -4.05 -3.08 -1.61
CA GLU A 37 -2.94 -2.16 -1.88
C GLU A 37 -3.05 -1.43 -3.24
N LYS A 38 -3.18 -2.17 -4.35
CA LYS A 38 -3.27 -1.55 -5.68
C LYS A 38 -4.51 -0.68 -5.90
N CYS A 39 -5.69 -1.18 -5.50
CA CYS A 39 -6.94 -0.44 -5.70
C CYS A 39 -7.00 0.79 -4.81
N ASP A 40 -6.57 0.65 -3.56
CA ASP A 40 -6.64 1.75 -2.60
C ASP A 40 -5.59 2.83 -2.88
N ILE A 41 -4.36 2.45 -3.27
CA ILE A 41 -3.34 3.41 -3.76
C ILE A 41 -3.85 4.18 -4.99
N MET A 42 -4.54 3.50 -5.91
CA MET A 42 -5.12 4.16 -7.09
C MET A 42 -6.17 5.20 -6.68
N ASN A 43 -7.08 4.84 -5.77
CA ASN A 43 -8.09 5.75 -5.25
C ASN A 43 -7.48 6.96 -4.51
N LEU A 44 -6.43 6.74 -3.72
CA LEU A 44 -5.68 7.81 -3.06
C LEU A 44 -5.09 8.80 -4.08
N LYS A 45 -4.46 8.29 -5.15
CA LYS A 45 -3.90 9.13 -6.21
C LYS A 45 -4.95 10.00 -6.91
N GLU A 46 -6.15 9.47 -7.12
CA GLU A 46 -7.28 10.21 -7.70
C GLU A 46 -7.80 11.31 -6.74
N CYS A 47 -7.64 11.12 -5.43
CA CYS A 47 -8.07 12.10 -4.42
C CYS A 47 -7.05 13.22 -4.17
N PHE A 48 -5.76 12.99 -4.42
CA PHE A 48 -4.70 13.98 -4.14
C PHE A 48 -4.88 15.36 -4.78
N PRO A 49 -5.39 15.50 -6.03
CA PRO A 49 -5.64 16.81 -6.61
C PRO A 49 -6.80 17.57 -5.95
N ASN A 50 -7.68 16.87 -5.23
CA ASN A 50 -8.92 17.42 -4.70
C ASN A 50 -8.79 17.98 -3.27
N TRP A 51 -7.65 17.76 -2.60
CA TRP A 51 -7.43 18.27 -1.26
C TRP A 51 -5.99 18.73 -1.06
N THR A 52 -5.83 19.77 -0.24
CA THR A 52 -4.55 20.26 0.27
C THR A 52 -4.77 20.75 1.69
N SER A 53 -3.78 20.55 2.56
CA SER A 53 -3.78 21.16 3.90
C SER A 53 -3.44 22.66 3.86
N GLY A 54 -3.09 23.20 2.68
CA GLY A 54 -2.48 24.53 2.52
C GLY A 54 -0.98 24.54 2.82
N ASN A 55 -0.39 23.40 3.20
CA ASN A 55 1.04 23.25 3.47
C ASN A 55 1.64 22.14 2.59
N SER A 56 2.44 22.55 1.60
CA SER A 56 3.00 21.64 0.59
C SER A 56 3.87 20.53 1.18
N LYS A 57 4.63 20.82 2.26
CA LYS A 57 5.48 19.82 2.92
C LYS A 57 4.65 18.77 3.63
N ILE A 58 3.57 19.18 4.28
CA ILE A 58 2.62 18.27 4.93
C ILE A 58 1.91 17.42 3.87
N ASP A 59 1.47 18.02 2.77
CA ASP A 59 0.80 17.31 1.68
C ASP A 59 1.73 16.29 1.00
N GLU A 60 3.00 16.63 0.80
CA GLU A 60 4.01 15.70 0.29
C GLU A 60 4.24 14.53 1.26
N PHE A 61 4.42 14.83 2.55
CA PHE A 61 4.60 13.80 3.58
C PHE A 61 3.41 12.85 3.68
N ILE A 62 2.17 13.36 3.64
CA ILE A 62 0.95 12.54 3.68
C ILE A 62 0.87 11.66 2.44
N ARG A 63 1.05 12.24 1.24
CA ARG A 63 1.03 11.48 -0.03
C ARG A 63 2.08 10.38 -0.04
N PHE A 64 3.32 10.70 0.36
CA PHE A 64 4.40 9.72 0.44
C PHE A 64 4.06 8.59 1.42
N THR A 65 3.59 8.92 2.62
CA THR A 65 3.25 7.93 3.65
C THR A 65 2.13 7.00 3.18
N GLN A 66 1.06 7.55 2.60
CA GLN A 66 -0.07 6.77 2.10
C GLN A 66 0.30 5.87 0.91
N LEU A 67 1.19 6.33 0.02
CA LEU A 67 1.66 5.54 -1.13
C LEU A 67 2.61 4.41 -0.75
N ASN A 68 3.27 4.50 0.41
CA ASN A 68 4.25 3.52 0.88
C ASN A 68 3.76 2.71 2.09
N ALA A 69 2.48 2.84 2.46
CA ALA A 69 1.90 2.09 3.56
C ALA A 69 1.99 0.57 3.29
N LYS A 70 2.63 -0.15 4.20
CA LYS A 70 2.72 -1.61 4.23
C LYS A 70 2.03 -2.11 5.50
N GLU A 71 1.46 -3.31 5.43
CA GLU A 71 1.03 -4.06 6.62
C GLU A 71 2.25 -4.54 7.41
#